data_AF-A0A1J9RA35-F1
#
_entry.id   AF-A0A1J9RA35-F1
#
_cell.length_a   1.000
_cell.length_b   1.000
_cell.length_c   1.000
_cell.angle_alpha   90.00
_cell.angle_beta   90.00
_cell.angle_gamma   90.00
#
_symmetry.space_group_name_H-M   'P 1'
#
loop_
_entity.id
_entity.type
_entity.pdbx_description
1 polymer ?
#
loop_
_entity_poly.entity_id
_entity_poly.type
_entity_poly.pdbx_seq_one_letter_code
_entity_poly.pdbx_strand_id
1 'polypeptide(L)'
;MQRPLRPAVAAARRLATTATSRRRAIIHTPALAPVSHVFATRFFSSTVAALGVGGLPLPINLPKWLAENGHLLQPPVNNYCVTNEHMTVMIVGGPNARTDYHINGTPEWFYQYKGRMLLKVIDEEHDSPTKPFRDIYIDEGEMFLLPPNVPHNPVRFANTVGIVLEQPRPADSVDKLRWYCQGCGGQVHEKSFHCTNLGTQIKEAVNAFKEDEHARTCKKCGTLCDVVPKHAS
;
A
#
# COMPACT_ATOMS: atom_id res chain seq x y z
N MET A 1 4.06 -42.91 -34.46
CA MET A 1 5.00 -43.58 -35.39
C MET A 1 6.10 -42.59 -35.76
N GLN A 2 7.25 -42.73 -35.09
CA GLN A 2 8.48 -41.99 -35.36
C GLN A 2 9.19 -42.63 -36.56
N ARG A 3 9.78 -41.82 -37.44
CA ARG A 3 10.73 -42.27 -38.47
C ARG A 3 11.97 -41.36 -38.48
N PRO A 4 13.15 -41.90 -38.86
CA PRO A 4 14.39 -41.64 -38.15
C PRO A 4 15.38 -40.75 -38.91
N LEU A 5 16.33 -40.22 -38.15
CA LEU A 5 17.55 -39.51 -38.57
C LEU A 5 18.62 -40.47 -39.14
N ARG A 6 19.37 -40.01 -40.16
CA ARG A 6 20.82 -40.22 -40.45
C ARG A 6 21.16 -39.81 -41.91
N PRO A 7 22.45 -39.65 -42.30
CA PRO A 7 23.56 -38.91 -41.68
C PRO A 7 24.29 -37.99 -42.69
N ALA A 8 25.34 -37.30 -42.22
CA ALA A 8 26.16 -36.31 -42.92
C ALA A 8 27.09 -36.86 -44.01
N VAL A 9 27.41 -36.01 -45.01
CA VAL A 9 28.65 -36.09 -45.81
C VAL A 9 29.15 -34.67 -46.12
N ALA A 10 30.43 -34.42 -45.83
CA ALA A 10 31.15 -33.20 -46.12
C ALA A 10 31.73 -33.20 -47.54
N ALA A 11 31.75 -32.05 -48.21
CA ALA A 11 32.62 -31.83 -49.36
C ALA A 11 33.10 -30.37 -49.39
N ALA A 12 34.42 -30.21 -49.36
CA ALA A 12 35.11 -28.94 -49.43
C ALA A 12 35.17 -28.42 -50.88
N ARG A 13 35.07 -27.10 -51.06
CA ARG A 13 35.61 -26.42 -52.25
C ARG A 13 36.09 -25.01 -51.86
N ARG A 14 37.35 -24.73 -52.23
CA ARG A 14 38.05 -23.44 -52.07
C ARG A 14 37.82 -22.53 -53.27
N LEU A 15 38.20 -21.26 -53.06
CA LEU A 15 38.45 -20.12 -53.98
C LEU A 15 37.23 -19.19 -54.11
N ALA A 16 37.33 -17.86 -54.07
CA ALA A 16 38.47 -16.97 -54.24
C ALA A 16 38.29 -15.65 -53.45
N THR A 17 39.42 -15.00 -53.22
CA THR A 17 39.65 -13.70 -52.60
C THR A 17 39.01 -12.53 -53.34
N THR A 18 38.36 -11.63 -52.62
CA THR A 18 38.37 -10.18 -52.94
C THR A 18 38.46 -9.38 -51.64
N ALA A 19 39.55 -8.62 -51.51
CA ALA A 19 39.78 -7.71 -50.41
C ALA A 19 38.91 -6.45 -50.60
N THR A 20 38.13 -6.10 -49.58
CA THR A 20 37.51 -4.78 -49.48
C THR A 20 37.80 -4.20 -48.10
N SER A 21 38.53 -3.09 -48.11
CA SER A 21 38.90 -2.27 -46.95
C SER A 21 37.65 -1.79 -46.21
N ARG A 22 37.43 -2.28 -44.97
CA ARG A 22 36.46 -1.71 -44.05
C ARG A 22 37.18 -0.75 -43.11
N ARG A 23 36.89 0.55 -43.28
CA ARG A 23 37.22 1.60 -42.32
C ARG A 23 36.63 1.23 -40.94
N ARG A 24 37.47 1.19 -39.90
CA ARG A 24 37.02 1.11 -38.51
C ARG A 24 36.29 2.40 -38.15
N ALA A 25 34.97 2.34 -38.00
CA ALA A 25 34.22 3.37 -37.29
C ALA A 25 34.46 3.15 -35.79
N ILE A 26 35.12 4.12 -35.15
CA ILE A 26 35.24 4.20 -33.70
C ILE A 26 33.86 4.62 -33.19
N ILE A 27 33.14 3.68 -32.59
CA ILE A 27 31.88 3.99 -31.88
C ILE A 27 32.28 4.50 -30.50
N HIS A 28 32.17 5.81 -30.29
CA HIS A 28 32.19 6.39 -28.96
C HIS A 28 30.89 5.99 -28.24
N THR A 29 31.00 5.13 -27.23
CA THR A 29 29.96 4.92 -26.23
C THR A 29 29.85 6.20 -25.39
N PRO A 30 28.67 6.86 -25.32
CA PRO A 30 28.49 7.93 -24.35
C PRO A 30 28.36 7.29 -22.96
N ALA A 31 29.16 7.76 -22.02
CA ALA A 31 29.07 7.37 -20.62
C ALA A 31 27.68 7.77 -20.08
N LEU A 32 26.91 6.80 -19.60
CA LEU A 32 25.67 7.04 -18.87
C LEU A 32 26.02 7.77 -17.56
N ALA A 33 25.55 9.01 -17.43
CA ALA A 33 25.60 9.73 -16.18
C ALA A 33 24.78 8.96 -15.11
N PRO A 34 25.23 8.94 -13.84
CA PRO A 34 24.48 8.29 -12.79
C PRO A 34 23.17 9.06 -12.58
N VAL A 35 22.05 8.40 -12.83
CA VAL A 35 20.73 8.89 -12.46
C VAL A 35 20.65 8.80 -10.95
N SER A 36 20.94 9.91 -10.27
CA SER A 36 20.66 10.08 -8.85
C SER A 36 19.15 9.99 -8.64
N HIS A 37 18.65 8.80 -8.32
CA HIS A 37 17.30 8.63 -7.80
C HIS A 37 17.24 9.24 -6.39
N VAL A 38 17.07 10.56 -6.34
CA VAL A 38 16.58 11.22 -5.14
C VAL A 38 15.12 10.81 -5.02
N PHE A 39 14.86 9.75 -4.25
CA PHE A 39 13.51 9.49 -3.75
C PHE A 39 13.12 10.71 -2.91
N ALA A 40 12.31 11.59 -3.48
CA ALA A 40 11.69 12.66 -2.73
C ALA A 40 10.83 12.04 -1.64
N THR A 41 11.28 12.13 -0.40
CA THR A 41 10.50 11.84 0.80
C THR A 41 9.36 12.86 0.85
N ARG A 42 8.27 12.58 0.13
CA ARG A 42 7.07 13.39 0.23
C ARG A 42 6.40 13.05 1.57
N PHE A 43 6.63 13.93 2.54
CA PHE A 43 5.72 14.12 3.67
C PHE A 43 4.28 14.18 3.14
N PHE A 44 3.30 13.78 3.98
CA PHE A 44 1.87 13.95 3.69
C PHE A 44 1.67 15.23 2.87
N SER A 45 1.21 15.07 1.63
CA SER A 45 0.92 16.24 0.80
C SER A 45 -0.31 16.88 1.44
N SER A 46 -0.06 17.88 2.29
CA SER A 46 -1.07 18.76 2.84
C SER A 46 -1.09 19.99 1.96
N THR A 47 -2.25 20.39 1.46
CA THR A 47 -2.38 21.72 0.86
C THR A 47 -2.47 22.68 2.03
N VAL A 48 -1.61 23.71 2.06
CA VAL A 48 -1.87 24.89 2.90
C VAL A 48 -3.24 25.41 2.50
N ALA A 49 -4.24 25.29 3.38
CA ALA A 49 -5.60 25.69 3.06
C ALA A 49 -5.60 27.14 2.57
N ALA A 50 -6.15 27.39 1.38
CA ALA A 50 -6.36 28.75 0.91
C ALA A 50 -7.29 29.44 1.91
N LEU A 51 -6.76 30.43 2.63
CA LEU A 51 -7.51 31.18 3.64
C LEU A 51 -8.58 32.02 2.94
N GLY A 52 -9.82 31.89 3.39
CA GLY A 52 -10.91 32.76 2.99
C GLY A 52 -10.84 34.15 3.64
N VAL A 53 -11.76 35.02 3.26
CA VAL A 53 -11.96 36.31 3.93
C VAL A 53 -12.31 36.04 5.40
N GLY A 54 -11.48 36.52 6.32
CA GLY A 54 -11.66 36.31 7.77
C GLY A 54 -10.81 35.20 8.39
N GLY A 55 -9.87 34.59 7.65
CA GLY A 55 -8.89 33.64 8.20
C GLY A 55 -9.42 32.22 8.42
N LEU A 56 -10.67 31.93 8.03
CA LEU A 56 -11.21 30.57 8.01
C LEU A 56 -10.84 29.86 6.70
N PRO A 57 -10.56 28.54 6.73
CA PRO A 57 -10.29 27.77 5.53
C PRO A 57 -11.53 27.70 4.62
N LEU A 58 -11.32 27.74 3.30
CA LEU A 58 -12.41 27.57 2.33
C LEU A 58 -12.94 26.13 2.32
N PRO A 59 -14.25 25.92 2.11
CA PRO A 59 -14.81 24.58 1.98
C PRO A 59 -14.28 23.89 0.72
N ILE A 60 -14.10 22.57 0.80
CA ILE A 60 -13.65 21.76 -0.32
C ILE A 60 -14.85 21.15 -1.04
N ASN A 61 -14.95 21.42 -2.34
CA ASN A 61 -15.85 20.69 -3.22
C ASN A 61 -15.17 19.37 -3.62
N LEU A 62 -15.58 18.26 -3.00
CA LEU A 62 -14.94 16.95 -3.22
C LEU A 62 -14.93 16.50 -4.69
N PRO A 63 -16.04 16.57 -5.47
CA PRO A 63 -16.01 16.23 -6.90
C PRO A 63 -14.98 17.03 -7.71
N LYS A 64 -14.91 18.35 -7.48
CA LYS A 64 -13.93 19.21 -8.14
C LYS A 64 -12.51 18.85 -7.73
N TRP A 65 -12.28 18.66 -6.42
CA TRP A 65 -10.98 18.26 -5.90
C TRP A 65 -10.52 16.93 -6.50
N LEU A 66 -11.41 15.95 -6.64
CA LEU A 66 -11.13 14.66 -7.28
C LEU A 66 -10.78 14.80 -8.76
N ALA A 67 -11.45 15.67 -9.50
CA ALA A 67 -11.13 15.93 -10.90
C ALA A 67 -9.71 16.48 -11.08
N GLU A 68 -9.26 17.32 -10.14
CA GLU A 68 -7.93 17.95 -10.16
C GLU A 68 -6.84 17.06 -9.55
N ASN A 69 -7.16 16.32 -8.49
CA ASN A 69 -6.18 15.67 -7.61
C ASN A 69 -6.36 14.15 -7.47
N GLY A 70 -7.34 13.54 -8.15
CA GLY A 70 -7.62 12.10 -8.02
C GLY A 70 -6.43 11.20 -8.38
N HIS A 71 -5.48 11.70 -9.17
CA HIS A 71 -4.21 11.04 -9.48
C HIS A 71 -3.32 10.82 -8.24
N LEU A 72 -3.50 11.59 -7.16
CA LEU A 72 -2.81 11.43 -5.87
C LEU A 72 -3.36 10.26 -5.04
N LEU A 73 -4.47 9.66 -5.44
CA LEU A 73 -5.13 8.56 -4.72
C LEU A 73 -4.77 7.18 -5.27
N GLN A 74 -3.69 7.09 -6.06
CA GLN A 74 -3.20 5.87 -6.70
C GLN A 74 -1.97 5.32 -5.97
N PRO A 75 -1.66 4.02 -6.07
CA PRO A 75 -0.41 3.46 -5.54
C PRO A 75 0.84 4.23 -5.98
N PRO A 76 1.91 4.30 -5.14
CA PRO A 76 2.08 3.59 -3.87
C PRO A 76 1.55 4.35 -2.64
N VAL A 77 1.04 5.57 -2.80
CA VAL A 77 0.47 6.38 -1.73
C VAL A 77 -0.95 6.75 -2.14
N ASN A 78 -1.92 6.03 -1.60
CA ASN A 78 -3.31 6.11 -2.02
C ASN A 78 -4.17 7.01 -1.12
N ASN A 79 -3.58 7.73 -0.19
CA ASN A 79 -4.26 8.63 0.74
C ASN A 79 -3.72 10.06 0.67
N TYR A 80 -4.62 11.01 0.83
CA TYR A 80 -4.34 12.43 0.87
C TYR A 80 -4.87 13.03 2.17
N CYS A 81 -4.02 13.71 2.93
CA CYS A 81 -4.43 14.39 4.16
C CYS A 81 -4.87 15.81 3.85
N VAL A 82 -6.17 16.06 4.01
CA VAL A 82 -6.80 17.35 3.75
C VAL A 82 -6.48 18.35 4.85
N THR A 83 -6.59 17.91 6.11
CA THR A 83 -6.21 18.68 7.29
C THR A 83 -5.86 17.72 8.43
N ASN A 84 -5.00 18.19 9.35
CA ASN A 84 -4.56 17.44 10.53
C ASN A 84 -4.45 18.32 11.78
N GLU A 85 -5.03 19.53 11.78
CA GLU A 85 -4.84 20.48 12.90
C GLU A 85 -5.75 20.15 14.10
N HIS A 86 -7.05 19.98 13.86
CA HIS A 86 -8.05 19.68 14.90
C HIS A 86 -8.66 18.29 14.75
N MET A 87 -8.66 17.77 13.52
CA MET A 87 -9.13 16.46 13.14
C MET A 87 -8.32 16.04 11.92
N THR A 88 -7.94 14.78 11.86
CA THR A 88 -7.33 14.24 10.65
C THR A 88 -8.45 13.93 9.66
N VAL A 89 -8.48 14.63 8.54
CA VAL A 89 -9.42 14.39 7.45
C VAL A 89 -8.63 13.84 6.27
N MET A 90 -8.94 12.62 5.85
CA MET A 90 -8.26 11.98 4.73
C MET A 90 -9.23 11.61 3.61
N ILE A 91 -8.79 11.82 2.37
CA ILE A 91 -9.40 11.25 1.17
C ILE A 91 -8.51 10.08 0.74
N VAL A 92 -9.09 8.90 0.55
CA VAL A 92 -8.34 7.67 0.34
C VAL A 92 -8.90 6.86 -0.81
N GLY A 93 -8.07 6.62 -1.83
CA GLY A 93 -8.39 5.76 -2.96
C GLY A 93 -7.84 4.35 -2.86
N GLY A 94 -7.82 3.65 -3.98
CA GLY A 94 -7.26 2.31 -4.13
C GLY A 94 -6.87 2.00 -5.58
N PRO A 95 -6.24 0.85 -5.83
CA PRO A 95 -6.18 -0.30 -4.94
C PRO A 95 -5.11 -0.16 -3.84
N ASN A 96 -5.38 -0.68 -2.65
CA ASN A 96 -4.38 -0.82 -1.58
C ASN A 96 -4.79 -1.94 -0.62
N ALA A 97 -3.86 -2.84 -0.35
CA ALA A 97 -4.05 -3.90 0.63
C ALA A 97 -2.72 -4.16 1.34
N ARG A 98 -2.79 -4.34 2.66
CA ARG A 98 -1.66 -4.71 3.51
C ARG A 98 -2.10 -5.82 4.48
N THR A 99 -1.17 -6.44 5.18
CA THR A 99 -1.49 -7.52 6.15
C THR A 99 -1.49 -7.06 7.61
N ASP A 100 -1.10 -5.82 7.89
CA ASP A 100 -1.17 -5.22 9.23
C ASP A 100 -2.59 -4.85 9.64
N TYR A 101 -2.92 -5.13 10.89
CA TYR A 101 -4.09 -4.60 11.60
C TYR A 101 -3.62 -3.44 12.47
N HIS A 102 -4.21 -2.27 12.27
CA HIS A 102 -4.02 -1.11 13.10
C HIS A 102 -4.94 -1.17 14.31
N ILE A 103 -4.40 -0.76 15.47
CA ILE A 103 -5.13 -0.65 16.72
C ILE A 103 -4.91 0.78 17.19
N ASN A 104 -6.00 1.54 17.11
CA ASN A 104 -6.05 2.95 17.44
C ASN A 104 -6.81 3.13 18.76
N GLY A 105 -6.26 3.91 19.69
CA GLY A 105 -6.92 4.21 20.97
C GLY A 105 -8.13 5.14 20.84
N THR A 106 -8.40 5.67 19.65
CA THR A 106 -9.53 6.54 19.32
C THR A 106 -10.42 5.91 18.24
N PRO A 107 -11.69 6.31 18.12
CA PRO A 107 -12.59 5.83 17.06
C PRO A 107 -12.13 6.31 15.69
N GLU A 108 -12.46 5.54 14.65
CA GLU A 108 -12.24 5.92 13.25
C GLU A 108 -13.55 5.91 12.49
N TRP A 109 -13.85 7.01 11.80
CA TRP A 109 -15.07 7.13 11.00
C TRP A 109 -14.75 7.00 9.52
N PHE A 110 -15.53 6.18 8.82
CA PHE A 110 -15.37 5.85 7.41
C PHE A 110 -16.63 6.29 6.66
N TYR A 111 -16.43 6.81 5.45
CA TYR A 111 -17.50 7.02 4.47
C TYR A 111 -17.01 6.68 3.07
N GLN A 112 -17.74 5.84 2.34
CA GLN A 112 -17.39 5.53 0.96
C GLN A 112 -18.14 6.44 -0.01
N TYR A 113 -17.42 7.39 -0.59
CA TYR A 113 -17.97 8.29 -1.60
C TYR A 113 -18.13 7.60 -2.97
N LYS A 114 -17.21 6.71 -3.33
CA LYS A 114 -17.23 5.95 -4.60
C LYS A 114 -16.70 4.54 -4.40
N GLY A 115 -17.45 3.55 -4.85
CA GLY A 115 -17.13 2.13 -4.75
C GLY A 115 -17.11 1.63 -3.32
N ARG A 116 -16.93 0.31 -3.16
CA ARG A 116 -16.89 -0.33 -1.84
C ARG A 116 -15.48 -0.41 -1.29
N MET A 117 -15.36 -0.58 0.03
CA MET A 117 -14.14 -1.10 0.67
C MET A 117 -14.45 -2.33 1.53
N LEU A 118 -13.40 -3.03 1.93
CA LEU A 118 -13.47 -4.08 2.92
C LEU A 118 -12.65 -3.66 4.14
N LEU A 119 -13.26 -3.61 5.31
CA LEU A 119 -12.59 -3.42 6.58
C LEU A 119 -12.57 -4.76 7.32
N LYS A 120 -11.40 -5.41 7.36
CA LYS A 120 -11.22 -6.64 8.15
C LYS A 120 -11.03 -6.24 9.60
N VAL A 121 -11.70 -6.90 10.54
CA VAL A 121 -11.58 -6.60 11.97
C VAL A 121 -11.41 -7.88 12.79
N ILE A 122 -10.89 -7.71 14.00
CA ILE A 122 -10.89 -8.73 15.05
C ILE A 122 -12.02 -8.39 16.01
N ASP A 123 -13.05 -9.23 16.01
CA ASP A 123 -14.28 -9.08 16.78
C ASP A 123 -14.53 -10.40 17.54
N GLU A 124 -14.09 -10.43 18.80
CA GLU A 124 -14.20 -11.62 19.67
C GLU A 124 -15.67 -11.96 19.99
N GLU A 125 -16.56 -10.98 19.89
CA GLU A 125 -17.98 -11.12 20.25
C GLU A 125 -18.84 -11.59 19.06
N HIS A 126 -18.43 -11.30 17.81
CA HIS A 126 -19.21 -11.63 16.62
C HIS A 126 -19.36 -13.13 16.38
N ASP A 127 -20.58 -13.66 16.30
CA ASP A 127 -20.82 -15.10 16.10
C ASP A 127 -20.55 -15.57 14.67
N SER A 128 -19.34 -16.09 14.40
CA SER A 128 -18.92 -16.61 13.09
C SER A 128 -18.00 -17.83 13.21
N PRO A 129 -18.04 -18.79 12.27
CA PRO A 129 -17.07 -19.88 12.18
C PRO A 129 -15.63 -19.40 11.96
N THR A 130 -15.43 -18.15 11.53
CA THR A 130 -14.10 -17.54 11.34
C THR A 130 -13.64 -16.70 12.52
N LYS A 131 -14.33 -16.73 13.67
CA LYS A 131 -13.94 -15.96 14.84
C LYS A 131 -12.45 -16.11 15.18
N PRO A 132 -11.79 -15.01 15.59
CA PRO A 132 -12.35 -13.68 15.80
C PRO A 132 -12.36 -12.80 14.52
N PHE A 133 -12.05 -13.34 13.34
CA PHE A 133 -11.94 -12.55 12.11
C PHE A 133 -13.31 -12.29 11.49
N ARG A 134 -13.59 -11.01 11.27
CA ARG A 134 -14.82 -10.53 10.64
C ARG A 134 -14.49 -9.58 9.49
N ASP A 135 -15.16 -9.79 8.36
CA ASP A 135 -15.10 -8.91 7.20
C ASP A 135 -16.30 -7.96 7.24
N ILE A 136 -16.04 -6.65 7.26
CA ILE A 136 -17.07 -5.61 7.17
C ILE A 136 -16.93 -4.94 5.81
N TYR A 137 -17.90 -5.15 4.93
CA TYR A 137 -18.00 -4.35 3.71
C TYR A 137 -18.64 -3.00 4.04
N ILE A 138 -18.06 -1.94 3.49
CA ILE A 138 -18.61 -0.59 3.54
C ILE A 138 -18.81 -0.20 2.08
N ASP A 139 -20.06 -0.21 1.63
CA ASP A 139 -20.47 0.00 0.24
C ASP A 139 -20.59 1.49 -0.10
N GLU A 140 -20.70 1.81 -1.39
CA GLU A 140 -20.81 3.20 -1.86
C GLU A 140 -22.01 3.90 -1.21
N GLY A 141 -21.79 5.09 -0.65
CA GLY A 141 -22.78 5.86 0.10
C GLY A 141 -22.89 5.48 1.58
N GLU A 142 -22.24 4.40 2.04
CA GLU A 142 -22.31 3.98 3.43
C GLU A 142 -21.30 4.72 4.31
N MET A 143 -21.69 4.90 5.58
CA MET A 143 -20.82 5.37 6.65
C MET A 143 -20.72 4.34 7.76
N PHE A 144 -19.57 4.29 8.42
CA PHE A 144 -19.29 3.35 9.49
C PHE A 144 -18.39 4.00 10.54
N LEU A 145 -18.73 3.84 11.82
CA LEU A 145 -17.90 4.26 12.94
C LEU A 145 -17.28 3.03 13.60
N LEU A 146 -15.98 2.88 13.47
CA LEU A 146 -15.23 1.84 14.16
C LEU A 146 -14.92 2.30 15.61
N PRO A 147 -15.29 1.51 16.63
CA PRO A 147 -14.94 1.82 18.01
C PRO A 147 -13.43 1.80 18.26
N PRO A 148 -12.96 2.48 19.34
CA PRO A 148 -11.56 2.40 19.76
C PRO A 148 -11.08 0.97 20.02
N ASN A 149 -9.79 0.76 19.86
CA ASN A 149 -9.05 -0.45 20.19
C ASN A 149 -9.47 -1.72 19.42
N VAL A 150 -10.35 -1.60 18.42
CA VAL A 150 -10.67 -2.71 17.52
C VAL A 150 -9.53 -2.87 16.50
N PRO A 151 -8.82 -4.01 16.48
CA PRO A 151 -7.81 -4.26 15.46
C PRO A 151 -8.49 -4.32 14.10
N HIS A 152 -8.02 -3.50 13.16
CA HIS A 152 -8.65 -3.37 11.86
C HIS A 152 -7.64 -3.24 10.71
N ASN A 153 -7.97 -3.80 9.54
CA ASN A 153 -7.15 -3.82 8.34
C ASN A 153 -7.98 -3.35 7.14
N PRO A 154 -7.81 -2.08 6.69
CA PRO A 154 -8.51 -1.54 5.54
C PRO A 154 -7.98 -2.10 4.21
N VAL A 155 -8.87 -2.68 3.42
CA VAL A 155 -8.63 -3.13 2.04
C VAL A 155 -9.45 -2.26 1.09
N ARG A 156 -8.77 -1.62 0.14
CA ARG A 156 -9.39 -0.69 -0.82
C ARG A 156 -9.22 -1.23 -2.22
N PHE A 157 -10.31 -1.31 -2.98
CA PHE A 157 -10.30 -1.82 -4.34
C PHE A 157 -9.91 -0.73 -5.34
N ALA A 158 -9.66 -1.09 -6.60
CA ALA A 158 -9.32 -0.12 -7.63
C ALA A 158 -10.51 0.82 -7.91
N ASN A 159 -10.21 2.07 -8.28
CA ASN A 159 -11.19 3.09 -8.67
C ASN A 159 -12.22 3.49 -7.59
N THR A 160 -11.90 3.28 -6.32
CA THR A 160 -12.73 3.69 -5.18
C THR A 160 -12.24 5.00 -4.56
N VAL A 161 -13.11 5.68 -3.81
CA VAL A 161 -12.81 6.88 -3.02
C VAL A 161 -13.57 6.81 -1.71
N GLY A 162 -12.85 6.83 -0.60
CA GLY A 162 -13.43 6.96 0.73
C GLY A 162 -12.88 8.17 1.48
N ILE A 163 -13.62 8.58 2.50
CA ILE A 163 -13.22 9.58 3.49
C ILE A 163 -12.96 8.85 4.80
N VAL A 164 -11.88 9.20 5.49
CA VAL A 164 -11.58 8.74 6.84
C VAL A 164 -11.39 9.95 7.74
N LEU A 165 -12.05 9.93 8.89
CA LEU A 165 -11.87 10.91 9.95
C LEU A 165 -11.27 10.23 11.18
N GLU A 166 -10.20 10.82 11.70
CA GLU A 166 -9.59 10.40 12.95
C GLU A 166 -9.45 11.59 13.91
N GLN A 167 -9.53 11.30 15.21
CA GLN A 167 -9.27 12.29 16.24
C GLN A 167 -7.75 12.43 16.47
N PRO A 168 -7.29 13.63 16.86
CA PRO A 168 -5.96 13.78 17.44
C PRO A 168 -5.77 12.79 18.58
N ARG A 169 -4.61 12.13 18.59
CA ARG A 169 -4.27 11.16 19.62
C ARG A 169 -4.14 11.85 20.98
N PRO A 170 -4.74 11.30 22.05
CA PRO A 170 -4.40 11.71 23.41
C PRO A 170 -2.90 11.59 23.66
N ALA A 171 -2.32 12.48 24.47
CA ALA A 171 -0.86 12.59 24.65
C ALA A 171 -0.19 11.27 25.05
N ASP A 172 -0.84 10.49 25.91
CA ASP A 172 -0.30 9.21 26.42
C ASP A 172 -0.78 7.99 25.63
N SER A 173 -1.53 8.20 24.54
CA SER A 173 -2.03 7.08 23.73
C SER A 173 -0.92 6.45 22.90
N VAL A 174 -1.03 5.12 22.74
CA VAL A 174 -0.08 4.29 22.00
C VAL A 174 -0.87 3.54 20.94
N ASP A 175 -0.53 3.79 19.69
CA ASP A 175 -1.04 3.05 18.55
C ASP A 175 -0.23 1.76 18.39
N LYS A 176 -0.85 0.75 17.78
CA LYS A 176 -0.17 -0.51 17.47
C LYS A 176 -0.45 -0.95 16.05
N LEU A 177 0.54 -1.57 15.43
CA LEU A 177 0.35 -2.42 14.26
C LEU A 177 0.57 -3.86 14.68
N ARG A 178 -0.34 -4.75 14.28
CA ARG A 178 -0.31 -6.17 14.62
C ARG A 178 -0.50 -7.01 13.36
N TRP A 179 0.23 -8.11 13.27
CA TRP A 179 0.11 -9.09 12.20
C TRP A 179 -0.40 -10.41 12.76
N TYR A 180 -1.32 -11.02 12.01
CA TYR A 180 -1.90 -12.32 12.32
C TYR A 180 -1.50 -13.36 11.27
N CYS A 181 -1.32 -14.60 11.71
CA CYS A 181 -0.90 -15.70 10.87
C CYS A 181 -2.01 -16.11 9.90
N GLN A 182 -1.75 -16.11 8.59
CA GLN A 182 -2.74 -16.52 7.59
C GLN A 182 -3.07 -18.03 7.64
N GLY A 183 -2.20 -18.85 8.23
CA GLY A 183 -2.44 -20.29 8.41
C GLY A 183 -3.32 -20.65 9.62
N CYS A 184 -3.13 -20.02 10.77
CA CYS A 184 -3.77 -20.43 12.03
C CYS A 184 -4.43 -19.31 12.83
N GLY A 185 -4.42 -18.07 12.34
CA GLY A 185 -5.03 -16.90 12.98
C GLY A 185 -4.30 -16.35 14.21
N GLY A 186 -3.23 -17.00 14.68
CA GLY A 186 -2.48 -16.52 15.86
C GLY A 186 -1.73 -15.20 15.60
N GLN A 187 -1.58 -14.37 16.63
CA GLN A 187 -0.73 -13.17 16.56
C GLN A 187 0.72 -13.56 16.27
N VAL A 188 1.34 -12.86 15.33
CA VAL A 188 2.70 -13.14 14.82
C VAL A 188 3.68 -12.07 15.26
N HIS A 189 3.29 -10.81 15.11
CA HIS A 189 4.12 -9.67 15.46
C HIS A 189 3.26 -8.49 15.90
N GLU A 190 3.79 -7.63 16.76
CA GLU A 190 3.17 -6.37 17.16
C GLU A 190 4.24 -5.30 17.34
N LYS A 191 3.96 -4.10 16.84
CA LYS A 191 4.78 -2.91 17.02
C LYS A 191 3.93 -1.80 17.63
N SER A 192 4.35 -1.30 18.79
CA SER A 192 3.74 -0.15 19.47
C SER A 192 4.51 1.13 19.15
N PHE A 193 3.81 2.25 19.00
CA PHE A 193 4.41 3.57 18.79
C PHE A 193 3.49 4.70 19.26
N HIS A 194 4.08 5.81 19.70
CA HIS A 194 3.35 7.06 19.83
C HIS A 194 3.19 7.67 18.44
N CYS A 195 1.94 7.85 18.01
CA CYS A 195 1.64 8.33 16.67
C CYS A 195 1.83 9.86 16.58
N THR A 196 2.96 10.27 16.02
CA THR A 196 3.26 11.68 15.69
C THR A 196 3.19 11.94 14.18
N ASN A 197 3.41 10.91 13.38
CA ASN A 197 3.24 10.93 11.92
C ASN A 197 2.81 9.54 11.44
N LEU A 198 1.50 9.33 11.39
CA LEU A 198 0.87 8.03 11.10
C LEU A 198 1.42 7.38 9.83
N GLY A 199 1.43 8.11 8.71
CA GLY A 199 1.86 7.59 7.41
C GLY A 199 3.31 7.14 7.37
N THR A 200 4.23 7.93 7.92
CA THR A 200 5.65 7.58 7.96
C THR A 200 5.91 6.40 8.90
N GLN A 201 5.35 6.44 10.12
CA GLN A 201 5.59 5.41 11.14
C GLN A 201 4.98 4.06 10.73
N ILE A 202 3.78 4.06 10.11
CA ILE A 202 3.19 2.83 9.55
C ILE A 202 4.10 2.27 8.47
N LYS A 203 4.56 3.10 7.53
CA LYS A 203 5.42 2.65 6.42
C LYS A 203 6.72 2.03 6.92
N GLU A 204 7.36 2.65 7.91
CA GLU A 204 8.57 2.13 8.55
C GLU A 204 8.33 0.77 9.21
N ALA A 205 7.26 0.65 10.00
CA ALA A 205 6.91 -0.61 10.67
C ALA A 205 6.57 -1.73 9.69
N VAL A 206 5.83 -1.44 8.62
CA VAL A 206 5.49 -2.40 7.56
C VAL A 206 6.73 -2.86 6.81
N ASN A 207 7.65 -1.95 6.48
CA ASN A 207 8.90 -2.32 5.80
C ASN A 207 9.82 -3.15 6.70
N ALA A 208 9.94 -2.78 7.98
CA ALA A 208 10.71 -3.54 8.96
C ALA A 208 10.16 -4.97 9.10
N PHE A 209 8.83 -5.13 9.21
CA PHE A 209 8.20 -6.44 9.24
C PHE A 209 8.46 -7.22 7.94
N LYS A 210 8.38 -6.55 6.78
CA LYS A 210 8.58 -7.17 5.46
C LYS A 210 9.97 -7.80 5.32
N GLU A 211 11.00 -7.14 5.82
CA GLU A 211 12.40 -7.52 5.71
C GLU A 211 12.83 -8.56 6.76
N ASP A 212 12.07 -8.75 7.84
CA ASP A 212 12.38 -9.67 8.93
C ASP A 212 11.61 -11.00 8.82
N GLU A 213 12.25 -12.02 8.23
CA GLU A 213 11.67 -13.37 8.14
C GLU A 213 11.39 -14.00 9.52
N HIS A 214 12.18 -13.67 10.54
CA HIS A 214 11.98 -14.21 11.88
C HIS A 214 10.73 -13.63 12.54
N ALA A 215 10.49 -12.32 12.37
CA ALA A 215 9.27 -11.65 12.80
C ALA A 215 8.05 -12.15 12.02
N ARG A 216 8.21 -12.47 10.73
CA ARG A 216 7.13 -13.00 9.88
C ARG A 216 6.81 -14.47 10.12
N THR A 217 7.70 -15.22 10.75
CA THR A 217 7.49 -16.65 10.99
C THR A 217 6.61 -16.86 12.23
N CYS A 218 5.40 -17.40 12.01
CA CYS A 218 4.46 -17.72 13.08
C CYS A 218 5.06 -18.75 14.04
N LYS A 219 5.24 -18.37 15.31
CA LYS A 219 5.80 -19.26 16.34
C LYS A 219 4.89 -20.44 16.71
N LYS A 220 3.59 -20.34 16.42
CA LYS A 220 2.60 -21.38 16.72
C LYS A 220 2.58 -22.52 15.71
N CYS A 221 2.71 -22.23 14.42
CA CYS A 221 2.54 -23.23 13.35
C CYS A 221 3.66 -23.25 12.30
N GLY A 222 4.68 -22.40 12.42
CA GLY A 222 5.80 -22.33 11.49
C GLY A 222 5.51 -21.66 10.15
N THR A 223 4.27 -21.21 9.91
CA THR A 223 3.91 -20.49 8.67
C THR A 223 4.72 -19.20 8.55
N LEU A 224 5.41 -19.01 7.42
CA LEU A 224 5.98 -17.72 7.04
C LEU A 224 4.87 -16.81 6.50
N CYS A 225 4.59 -15.72 7.19
CA CYS A 225 3.47 -14.85 6.87
C CYS A 225 3.75 -13.96 5.66
N ASP A 226 2.70 -13.75 4.87
CA ASP A 226 2.72 -12.86 3.72
C ASP A 226 2.66 -11.39 4.15
N VAL A 227 3.26 -10.53 3.34
CA VAL A 227 3.35 -9.07 3.56
C VAL A 227 2.37 -8.29 2.70
N VAL A 228 1.76 -8.97 1.72
CA VAL A 228 0.67 -8.48 0.87
C VAL A 228 -0.36 -9.61 0.76
N PRO A 229 -1.67 -9.34 0.81
CA PRO A 229 -2.68 -10.39 0.64
C PRO A 229 -2.59 -11.08 -0.72
N LYS A 230 -2.73 -12.41 -0.76
CA LYS A 230 -2.60 -13.23 -1.99
C LYS A 230 -3.62 -12.91 -3.10
N HIS A 231 -4.72 -12.22 -2.78
CA HIS A 231 -5.81 -11.91 -3.70
C HIS A 231 -5.96 -10.41 -4.01
N ALA A 232 -4.90 -9.61 -3.81
CA ALA A 232 -4.93 -8.16 -4.03
C ALA A 232 -4.61 -7.74 -5.49
N SER A 233 -4.75 -8.66 -6.46
CA SER A 233 -4.54 -8.42 -7.89
C SER A 233 -5.86 -8.17 -8.62
#